data_AF-A0A3E2BR56-F1
#
_entry.id   AF-A0A3E2BR56-F1
#
_cell.length_a   1.000
_cell.length_b   1.000
_cell.length_c   1.000
_cell.angle_alpha   90.00
_cell.angle_beta   90.00
_cell.angle_gamma   90.00
#
_symmetry.space_group_name_H-M   'P 1'
#
loop_
_entity.id
_entity.type
_entity.pdbx_description
1 polymer ?
#
loop_
_entity_poly.entity_id
_entity_poly.type
_entity_poly.pdbx_seq_one_letter_code
_entity_poly.pdbx_strand_id
1 'polypeptide(L)'
;MNCRKAQRFINELLDGELREKDRQGLQAHLEKCARCRQLHEELASIKEKIVPAGQVEPSARVWENLKNRLQAEIIPQLQAEAARPVKERTRTRIAELFRAPAPAFKYALATLVLMAFIAGAFFLGRYYQKPGQPELQVASQNPAIQKLQEAEFYYQKAVQSLTQALESSENGLPPEMAEILQANLGLLDRTIDLARQAVNEQPDNLQAREYLLSAYSSKASFLNTMLETKKSLTAKGLEKL
;
A
#
# COMPACT_ATOMS: atom_id res chain seq x y z
N MET A 1 -23.50 -4.37 12.81
CA MET A 1 -22.25 -4.11 12.04
C MET A 1 -21.20 -3.49 12.98
N ASN A 2 -19.91 -3.70 12.70
CA ASN A 2 -18.81 -3.07 13.45
C ASN A 2 -18.42 -1.70 12.88
N CYS A 3 -17.73 -0.88 13.68
CA CYS A 3 -17.36 0.49 13.28
C CYS A 3 -16.47 0.51 12.04
N ARG A 4 -15.53 -0.43 11.90
CA ARG A 4 -14.63 -0.47 10.73
C ARG A 4 -15.38 -0.66 9.41
N LYS A 5 -16.40 -1.52 9.39
CA LYS A 5 -17.24 -1.72 8.21
C LYS A 5 -18.14 -0.51 7.97
N ALA A 6 -18.66 0.10 9.04
CA ALA A 6 -19.47 1.32 8.95
C ALA A 6 -18.67 2.48 8.34
N GLN A 7 -17.41 2.68 8.76
CA GLN A 7 -16.53 3.70 8.21
C GLN A 7 -16.29 3.53 6.70
N ARG A 8 -16.10 2.30 6.24
CA ARG A 8 -15.99 2.01 4.80
C ARG A 8 -17.29 2.35 4.06
N PHE A 9 -18.43 1.94 4.61
CA PHE A 9 -19.72 2.21 4.02
C PHE A 9 -20.09 3.70 4.04
N ILE A 10 -19.59 4.49 4.98
CA ILE A 10 -19.73 5.96 4.98
C ILE A 10 -19.03 6.55 3.74
N ASN A 11 -17.80 6.13 3.44
CA ASN A 11 -17.10 6.59 2.24
C ASN A 11 -17.85 6.16 0.97
N GLU A 12 -18.20 4.87 0.85
CA GLU A 12 -18.96 4.36 -0.29
C GLU A 12 -20.33 5.07 -0.46
N LEU A 13 -20.98 5.47 0.65
CA LEU A 13 -22.22 6.25 0.62
C LEU A 13 -21.98 7.65 0.08
N LEU A 14 -20.92 8.32 0.55
CA LEU A 14 -20.56 9.65 0.09
C LEU A 14 -20.11 9.63 -1.37
N ASP A 15 -19.50 8.57 -1.85
CA ASP A 15 -19.08 8.44 -3.26
C ASP A 15 -20.23 7.98 -4.19
N GLY A 16 -21.39 7.61 -3.63
CA GLY A 16 -22.56 7.17 -4.40
C GLY A 16 -22.51 5.70 -4.84
N GLU A 17 -21.57 4.92 -4.33
CA GLU A 17 -21.31 3.52 -4.68
C GLU A 17 -22.00 2.52 -3.74
N LEU A 18 -22.55 2.98 -2.60
CA LEU A 18 -23.17 2.10 -1.61
C LEU A 18 -24.50 1.52 -2.11
N ARG A 19 -24.56 0.18 -2.11
CA ARG A 19 -25.76 -0.60 -2.46
C ARG A 19 -26.91 -0.35 -1.49
N GLU A 20 -28.14 -0.36 -2.01
CA GLU A 20 -29.36 -0.12 -1.21
C GLU A 20 -29.51 -1.06 -0.01
N LYS A 21 -29.15 -2.34 -0.19
CA LYS A 21 -29.19 -3.35 0.88
C LYS A 21 -28.29 -3.01 2.07
N ASP A 22 -27.15 -2.35 1.81
CA ASP A 22 -26.16 -2.02 2.83
C ASP A 22 -26.47 -0.68 3.53
N ARG A 23 -27.29 0.19 2.92
CA ARG A 23 -27.73 1.47 3.50
C ARG A 23 -28.51 1.29 4.80
N GLN A 24 -29.46 0.36 4.82
CA GLN A 24 -30.26 0.07 6.03
C GLN A 24 -29.38 -0.37 7.20
N GLY A 25 -28.38 -1.22 6.91
CA GLY A 25 -27.40 -1.66 7.91
C GLY A 25 -26.55 -0.50 8.44
N LEU A 26 -26.16 0.43 7.56
CA LEU A 26 -25.43 1.64 7.91
C LEU A 26 -26.24 2.57 8.79
N GLN A 27 -27.47 2.86 8.40
CA GLN A 27 -28.36 3.75 9.15
C GLN A 27 -28.60 3.23 10.58
N ALA A 28 -28.90 1.94 10.73
CA ALA A 28 -29.06 1.31 12.05
C ALA A 28 -27.80 1.37 12.93
N HIS A 29 -26.60 1.45 12.32
CA HIS A 29 -25.35 1.64 13.06
C HIS A 29 -25.12 3.10 13.44
N LEU A 30 -25.41 4.05 12.55
CA LEU A 30 -25.28 5.50 12.81
C LEU A 30 -26.23 5.96 13.92
N GLU A 31 -27.39 5.33 14.09
CA GLU A 31 -28.30 5.55 15.21
C GLU A 31 -27.68 5.15 16.57
N LYS A 32 -26.86 4.10 16.58
CA LYS A 32 -26.31 3.51 17.81
C LYS A 32 -24.89 3.97 18.14
N CYS A 33 -24.12 4.43 17.15
CA CYS A 33 -22.71 4.78 17.32
C CYS A 33 -22.46 6.27 17.05
N ALA A 34 -22.28 7.06 18.12
CA ALA A 34 -21.99 8.49 18.04
C ALA A 34 -20.71 8.79 17.23
N ARG A 35 -19.65 7.99 17.40
CA ARG A 35 -18.38 8.16 16.68
C ARG A 35 -18.54 8.05 15.16
N CYS A 36 -19.30 7.06 14.68
CA CYS A 36 -19.51 6.89 13.25
C CYS A 36 -20.45 7.96 12.68
N ARG A 37 -21.39 8.46 13.48
CA ARG A 37 -22.26 9.58 13.12
C ARG A 37 -21.46 10.87 12.92
N GLN A 38 -20.61 11.21 13.87
CA GLN A 38 -19.76 12.39 13.78
C GLN A 38 -18.84 12.32 12.55
N LEU A 39 -18.21 11.18 12.30
CA LEU A 39 -17.38 10.99 11.10
C LEU A 39 -18.16 11.22 9.80
N HIS A 40 -19.39 10.69 9.72
CA HIS A 40 -20.25 10.89 8.56
C HIS A 40 -20.57 12.38 8.35
N GLU A 41 -20.92 13.10 9.41
CA GLU A 41 -21.22 14.54 9.35
C GLU A 41 -19.99 15.38 8.94
N GLU A 42 -18.83 15.09 9.51
CA GLU A 42 -17.56 15.74 9.16
C GLU A 42 -17.24 15.57 7.67
N LEU A 43 -17.25 14.33 7.19
CA LEU A 43 -16.95 14.02 5.78
C LEU A 43 -18.00 14.58 4.82
N ALA A 44 -19.28 14.56 5.19
CA ALA A 44 -20.34 15.18 4.39
C ALA A 44 -20.15 16.69 4.26
N SER A 45 -19.79 17.37 5.36
CA SER A 45 -19.53 18.82 5.35
C SER A 45 -18.32 19.21 4.49
N ILE A 46 -17.30 18.35 4.46
CA ILE A 46 -16.12 18.52 3.61
C ILE A 46 -16.52 18.36 2.15
N LYS A 47 -17.28 17.31 1.82
CA LYS A 47 -17.75 17.07 0.45
C LYS A 47 -18.54 18.27 -0.08
N GLU A 48 -19.47 18.80 0.70
CA GLU A 48 -20.29 19.97 0.33
C GLU A 48 -19.44 21.22 0.04
N LYS A 49 -18.39 21.46 0.84
CA LYS A 49 -17.48 22.60 0.65
C LYS A 49 -16.53 22.44 -0.54
N ILE A 50 -16.22 21.21 -0.94
CA ILE A 50 -15.28 20.91 -2.02
C ILE A 50 -15.95 20.91 -3.40
N VAL A 51 -17.27 20.75 -3.50
CA VAL A 51 -17.95 20.84 -4.79
C VAL A 51 -17.69 22.25 -5.37
N PRO A 52 -16.90 22.37 -6.45
CA PRO A 52 -16.53 23.67 -6.97
C PRO A 52 -17.77 24.36 -7.53
N ALA A 53 -17.87 25.67 -7.30
CA ALA A 53 -18.75 26.55 -8.05
C ALA A 53 -18.34 26.51 -9.52
N GLY A 54 -18.98 25.63 -10.29
CA GLY A 54 -18.73 25.43 -11.73
C GLY A 54 -18.00 24.13 -12.02
N GLN A 55 -18.69 23.23 -12.71
CA GLN A 55 -18.05 22.09 -13.37
C GLN A 55 -17.17 22.63 -14.50
N VAL A 56 -15.86 22.54 -14.35
CA VAL A 56 -14.94 22.76 -15.48
C VAL A 56 -15.00 21.52 -16.34
N GLU A 57 -15.83 21.53 -17.38
CA GLU A 57 -15.90 20.42 -18.33
C GLU A 57 -14.63 20.43 -19.20
N PRO A 58 -13.84 19.34 -19.20
CA PRO A 58 -12.64 19.27 -20.02
C PRO A 58 -12.96 19.46 -21.50
N SER A 59 -12.08 20.11 -22.25
CA SER A 59 -12.29 20.29 -23.70
C SER A 59 -12.49 18.94 -24.42
N ALA A 60 -13.32 18.92 -25.47
CA ALA A 60 -13.64 17.71 -26.23
C ALA A 60 -12.40 16.92 -26.71
N ARG A 61 -11.31 17.61 -27.06
CA ARG A 61 -10.04 16.98 -27.46
C ARG A 61 -9.39 16.16 -26.35
N VAL A 62 -9.46 16.62 -25.10
CA VAL A 62 -8.94 15.87 -23.94
C VAL A 62 -9.76 14.60 -23.75
N TRP A 63 -11.07 14.69 -23.92
CA TRP A 63 -11.98 13.55 -23.79
C TRP A 63 -11.76 12.50 -24.89
N GLU A 64 -11.61 12.93 -26.15
CA GLU A 64 -11.30 12.02 -27.26
C GLU A 64 -9.95 11.32 -27.06
N ASN A 65 -8.90 12.04 -26.65
CA ASN A 65 -7.60 11.45 -26.37
C ASN A 65 -7.66 10.43 -25.23
N LEU A 66 -8.42 10.72 -24.17
CA LEU A 66 -8.61 9.79 -23.06
C LEU A 66 -9.35 8.52 -23.51
N LYS A 67 -10.44 8.68 -24.27
CA LYS A 67 -11.23 7.57 -24.81
C LYS A 67 -10.37 6.65 -25.68
N ASN A 68 -9.55 7.23 -26.55
CA ASN A 68 -8.66 6.47 -27.42
C ASN A 68 -7.61 5.68 -26.63
N ARG A 69 -7.01 6.27 -25.59
CA ARG A 69 -6.05 5.57 -24.72
C ARG A 69 -6.70 4.46 -23.90
N LEU A 70 -7.90 4.69 -23.35
CA LEU A 70 -8.65 3.68 -22.62
C LEU A 70 -8.98 2.46 -23.49
N GLN A 71 -9.42 2.69 -24.73
CA GLN A 71 -9.74 1.62 -25.68
C GLN A 71 -8.52 0.85 -26.17
N ALA A 72 -7.40 1.54 -26.41
CA ALA A 72 -6.21 0.91 -26.97
C ALA A 72 -5.40 0.10 -25.95
N GLU A 73 -5.36 0.55 -24.69
CA GLU A 73 -4.37 0.03 -23.72
C GLU A 73 -5.02 -0.63 -22.51
N ILE A 74 -6.06 -0.03 -21.93
CA ILE A 74 -6.60 -0.42 -20.61
C ILE A 74 -7.67 -1.50 -20.73
N ILE A 75 -8.65 -1.32 -21.61
CA ILE A 75 -9.74 -2.30 -21.83
C ILE A 75 -9.21 -3.69 -22.25
N PRO A 76 -8.29 -3.83 -23.22
CA PRO A 76 -7.79 -5.14 -23.62
C PRO A 76 -7.00 -5.84 -22.51
N GLN A 77 -6.27 -5.11 -21.65
CA GLN A 77 -5.59 -5.69 -20.50
C GLN A 77 -6.58 -6.26 -19.47
N LEU A 78 -7.65 -5.52 -19.15
CA LEU A 78 -8.69 -5.98 -18.23
C LEU A 78 -9.43 -7.21 -18.75
N GLN A 79 -9.71 -7.27 -20.06
CA GLN A 79 -10.32 -8.44 -20.70
C GLN A 79 -9.38 -9.64 -20.73
N ALA A 80 -8.08 -9.44 -20.98
CA ALA A 80 -7.09 -10.50 -20.95
C ALA A 80 -6.90 -11.09 -19.54
N GLU A 81 -6.96 -10.27 -18.49
CA GLU A 81 -6.93 -10.71 -17.08
C GLU A 81 -8.18 -11.53 -16.73
N ALA A 82 -9.37 -11.08 -17.18
CA ALA A 82 -10.65 -11.78 -16.97
C ALA A 82 -10.78 -13.08 -17.78
N ALA A 83 -10.12 -13.16 -18.94
CA ALA A 83 -10.12 -14.34 -19.80
C ALA A 83 -9.11 -15.43 -19.40
N ARG A 84 -8.29 -15.20 -18.36
CA ARG A 84 -7.38 -16.25 -17.86
C ARG A 84 -8.23 -17.37 -17.24
N PRO A 85 -8.20 -18.60 -17.79
CA PRO A 85 -8.89 -19.71 -17.15
C PRO A 85 -8.23 -19.95 -15.80
N VAL A 86 -8.99 -19.75 -14.72
CA VAL A 86 -8.64 -20.25 -13.40
C VAL A 86 -8.46 -21.75 -13.56
N LYS A 87 -7.21 -22.23 -13.57
CA LYS A 87 -6.89 -23.65 -13.62
C LYS A 87 -7.48 -24.29 -12.37
N GLU A 88 -8.72 -24.75 -12.49
CA GLU A 88 -9.28 -25.77 -11.60
C GLU A 88 -8.33 -26.95 -11.68
N ARG A 89 -7.55 -27.09 -10.61
CA ARG A 89 -6.61 -28.18 -10.41
C ARG A 89 -7.47 -29.42 -10.21
N THR A 90 -7.82 -30.04 -11.34
CA THR A 90 -8.80 -31.11 -11.46
C THR A 90 -8.36 -32.31 -10.63
N ARG A 91 -9.26 -32.65 -9.73
CA ARG A 91 -9.26 -33.73 -8.76
C ARG A 91 -9.49 -35.10 -9.43
N THR A 92 -8.78 -35.40 -10.52
CA THR A 92 -9.07 -36.57 -11.37
C THR A 92 -7.95 -37.61 -11.48
N ARG A 93 -6.79 -37.42 -10.83
CA ARG A 93 -5.70 -38.43 -10.87
C ARG A 93 -5.79 -39.57 -9.84
N ILE A 94 -6.84 -39.64 -9.02
CA ILE A 94 -6.96 -40.66 -7.96
C ILE A 94 -7.92 -41.81 -8.34
N ALA A 95 -8.72 -41.68 -9.41
CA ALA A 95 -9.68 -42.70 -9.81
C ALA A 95 -9.08 -43.81 -10.70
N GLU A 96 -7.92 -43.56 -11.32
CA GLU A 96 -7.29 -44.51 -12.25
C GLU A 96 -6.30 -45.47 -11.56
N LEU A 97 -5.96 -45.24 -10.29
CA LEU A 97 -5.00 -46.07 -9.55
C LEU A 97 -5.64 -47.28 -8.83
N PHE A 98 -6.95 -47.48 -8.94
CA PHE A 98 -7.72 -48.53 -8.23
C PHE A 98 -8.19 -49.67 -9.13
N ARG A 99 -7.54 -49.91 -10.28
CA ARG A 99 -7.81 -51.08 -11.12
C ARG A 99 -6.56 -51.94 -11.32
N ALA A 100 -6.29 -52.80 -10.33
CA ALA A 100 -5.52 -54.02 -10.54
C ALA A 100 -6.04 -55.12 -9.58
N PRO A 101 -6.19 -56.38 -10.04
CA PRO A 101 -6.71 -57.48 -9.26
C PRO A 101 -5.62 -58.09 -8.34
N ALA A 102 -6.04 -58.56 -7.16
CA ALA A 102 -5.20 -59.21 -6.15
C ALA A 102 -4.70 -60.60 -6.64
N PRO A 103 -3.69 -61.26 -6.01
CA PRO A 103 -3.77 -61.69 -4.59
C PRO A 103 -2.41 -61.85 -3.84
N ALA A 104 -2.20 -61.08 -2.76
CA ALA A 104 -1.19 -61.42 -1.73
C ALA A 104 -1.46 -60.76 -0.35
N PHE A 105 -2.73 -60.55 0.00
CA PHE A 105 -3.13 -59.83 1.23
C PHE A 105 -3.23 -60.75 2.48
N LYS A 106 -2.19 -61.56 2.76
CA LYS A 106 -2.14 -62.31 4.04
C LYS A 106 -1.35 -61.60 5.16
N TYR A 107 -0.56 -60.58 4.82
CA TYR A 107 0.23 -59.82 5.81
C TYR A 107 0.02 -58.30 5.76
N ALA A 108 -0.89 -57.81 4.93
CA ALA A 108 -1.08 -56.38 4.70
C ALA A 108 -1.91 -55.66 5.76
N LEU A 109 -2.70 -56.38 6.58
CA LEU A 109 -3.49 -55.74 7.63
C LEU A 109 -2.61 -55.27 8.81
N ALA A 110 -1.61 -56.07 9.18
CA ALA A 110 -0.70 -55.75 10.28
C ALA A 110 0.19 -54.54 9.98
N THR A 111 0.66 -54.42 8.74
CA THR A 111 1.48 -53.28 8.30
C THR A 111 0.64 -52.01 8.12
N LEU A 112 -0.61 -52.11 7.66
CA LEU A 112 -1.52 -50.96 7.56
C LEU A 112 -1.91 -50.42 8.93
N VAL A 113 -2.16 -51.27 9.92
CA VAL A 113 -2.47 -50.82 11.28
C VAL A 113 -1.26 -50.13 11.91
N LEU A 114 -0.05 -50.67 11.72
CA LEU A 114 1.17 -50.03 12.22
C LEU A 114 1.43 -48.68 11.54
N MET A 115 1.27 -48.60 10.22
CA MET A 115 1.39 -47.34 9.47
C MET A 115 0.28 -46.35 9.82
N ALA A 116 -0.94 -46.81 10.09
CA ALA A 116 -2.05 -45.96 10.54
C ALA A 116 -1.82 -45.45 11.97
N PHE A 117 -1.19 -46.24 12.84
CA PHE A 117 -0.80 -45.80 14.19
C PHE A 117 0.37 -44.80 14.15
N ILE A 118 1.38 -45.03 13.31
CA ILE A 118 2.51 -44.10 13.15
C ILE A 118 2.03 -42.81 12.48
N ALA A 119 1.25 -42.90 11.41
CA ALA A 119 0.66 -41.75 10.75
C ALA A 119 -0.34 -41.03 11.66
N GLY A 120 -1.15 -41.78 12.43
CA GLY A 120 -2.09 -41.26 13.40
C GLY A 120 -1.41 -40.54 14.56
N ALA A 121 -0.34 -41.10 15.13
CA ALA A 121 0.46 -40.45 16.17
C ALA A 121 1.20 -39.21 15.64
N PHE A 122 1.70 -39.26 14.39
CA PHE A 122 2.29 -38.10 13.73
C PHE A 122 1.26 -37.01 13.45
N PHE A 123 0.07 -37.37 12.99
CA PHE A 123 -1.01 -36.42 12.70
C PHE A 123 -1.63 -35.86 13.99
N LEU A 124 -1.88 -36.68 15.02
CA LEU A 124 -2.38 -36.23 16.31
C LEU A 124 -1.32 -35.40 17.05
N GLY A 125 -0.03 -35.73 16.96
CA GLY A 125 1.05 -34.91 17.51
C GLY A 125 1.12 -33.52 16.85
N ARG A 126 0.85 -33.45 15.54
CA ARG A 126 0.73 -32.18 14.80
C ARG A 126 -0.60 -31.46 15.03
N TYR A 127 -1.68 -32.19 15.32
CA TYR A 127 -3.02 -31.65 15.53
C TYR A 127 -3.24 -31.15 16.96
N TYR A 128 -2.58 -31.77 17.95
CA TYR A 128 -2.54 -31.33 19.34
C TYR A 128 -1.44 -30.29 19.62
N GLN A 129 -0.55 -30.01 18.67
CA GLN A 129 0.13 -28.71 18.62
C GLN A 129 -0.93 -27.64 18.36
N LYS A 130 -1.57 -27.18 19.44
CA LYS A 130 -2.33 -25.93 19.44
C LYS A 130 -1.47 -24.86 18.76
N PRO A 131 -2.01 -24.07 17.82
CA PRO A 131 -1.35 -22.87 17.35
C PRO A 131 -1.38 -21.85 18.49
N GLY A 132 -0.48 -22.02 19.46
CA GLY A 132 0.05 -20.89 20.20
C GLY A 132 0.77 -20.02 19.18
N GLN A 133 0.22 -18.84 18.97
CA GLN A 133 0.70 -17.77 18.10
C GLN A 133 2.16 -17.93 17.63
N PRO A 134 2.41 -18.11 16.32
CA PRO A 134 3.71 -17.75 15.75
C PRO A 134 3.70 -16.23 15.50
N GLU A 135 3.54 -15.44 16.55
CA GLU A 135 3.92 -14.03 16.54
C GLU A 135 5.40 -13.99 16.95
N LEU A 136 6.30 -14.47 16.08
CA LEU A 136 7.76 -14.27 16.09
C LEU A 136 8.40 -15.20 15.05
N GLN A 137 8.10 -15.02 13.75
CA GLN A 137 8.93 -15.55 12.65
C GLN A 137 8.54 -15.11 11.22
N VAL A 138 7.79 -14.02 11.05
CA VAL A 138 7.54 -13.42 9.71
C VAL A 138 8.34 -12.13 9.48
N ALA A 139 9.13 -11.69 10.47
CA ALA A 139 9.85 -10.42 10.51
C ALA A 139 10.98 -10.23 9.45
N SER A 140 11.13 -11.12 8.47
CA SER A 140 12.13 -10.96 7.39
C SER A 140 11.67 -11.38 5.99
N GLN A 141 10.43 -11.85 5.81
CA GLN A 141 10.01 -12.48 4.54
C GLN A 141 8.89 -11.75 3.78
N ASN A 142 8.49 -10.54 4.18
CA ASN A 142 7.55 -9.78 3.34
C ASN A 142 8.34 -9.12 2.18
N PRO A 143 8.22 -9.59 0.92
CA PRO A 143 8.95 -9.03 -0.21
C PRO A 143 8.64 -7.53 -0.41
N ALA A 144 7.46 -7.07 0.01
CA ALA A 144 7.12 -5.65 -0.03
C ALA A 144 7.99 -4.83 0.94
N ILE A 145 8.23 -5.32 2.16
CA ILE A 145 9.07 -4.61 3.15
C ILE A 145 10.51 -4.47 2.63
N GLN A 146 11.06 -5.54 2.04
CA GLN A 146 12.39 -5.52 1.47
C GLN A 146 12.51 -4.48 0.35
N LYS A 147 11.50 -4.36 -0.51
CA LYS A 147 11.45 -3.33 -1.56
C LYS A 147 11.33 -1.91 -1.01
N LEU A 148 10.59 -1.72 0.07
CA LEU A 148 10.51 -0.42 0.74
C LEU A 148 11.85 -0.04 1.39
N GLN A 149 12.56 -0.99 2.01
CA GLN A 149 13.90 -0.76 2.56
C GLN A 149 14.93 -0.42 1.48
N GLU A 150 14.88 -1.12 0.34
CA GLU A 150 15.68 -0.82 -0.83
C GLU A 150 15.41 0.61 -1.33
N ALA A 151 14.15 1.01 -1.47
CA ALA A 151 13.77 2.37 -1.84
C ALA A 151 14.26 3.41 -0.82
N GLU A 152 14.15 3.11 0.48
CA GLU A 152 14.61 4.00 1.55
C GLU A 152 16.09 4.34 1.40
N PHE A 153 16.92 3.32 1.15
CA PHE A 153 18.35 3.50 0.92
C PHE A 153 18.64 4.43 -0.26
N TYR A 154 17.92 4.29 -1.38
CA TYR A 154 18.09 5.17 -2.53
C TYR A 154 17.67 6.61 -2.24
N TYR A 155 16.58 6.83 -1.50
CA TYR A 155 16.17 8.18 -1.11
C TYR A 155 17.16 8.84 -0.15
N GLN A 156 17.71 8.10 0.82
CA GLN A 156 18.75 8.62 1.71
C GLN A 156 19.97 9.10 0.92
N LYS A 157 20.42 8.31 -0.06
CA LYS A 157 21.51 8.70 -0.97
C LYS A 157 21.15 9.93 -1.80
N ALA A 158 19.94 10.00 -2.32
CA ALA A 158 19.47 11.16 -3.08
C ALA A 158 19.52 12.43 -2.23
N VAL A 159 18.94 12.41 -1.03
CA VAL A 159 18.99 13.52 -0.06
C VAL A 159 20.43 13.93 0.22
N GLN A 160 21.32 12.97 0.52
CA GLN A 160 22.74 13.25 0.79
C GLN A 160 23.42 13.94 -0.41
N SER A 161 23.25 13.39 -1.61
CA SER A 161 23.87 13.96 -2.82
C SER A 161 23.34 15.35 -3.15
N LEU A 162 22.04 15.60 -2.94
CA LEU A 162 21.42 16.91 -3.17
C LEU A 162 21.88 17.92 -2.13
N THR A 163 22.01 17.53 -0.86
CA THR A 163 22.57 18.38 0.20
C THR A 163 24.02 18.75 -0.14
N GLN A 164 24.85 17.78 -0.51
CA GLN A 164 26.23 18.03 -0.92
C GLN A 164 26.31 18.97 -2.14
N ALA A 165 25.45 18.79 -3.14
CA ALA A 165 25.40 19.66 -4.32
C ALA A 165 24.99 21.10 -3.94
N LEU A 166 24.14 21.27 -2.92
CA LEU A 166 23.67 22.59 -2.48
C LEU A 166 24.78 23.34 -1.72
N GLU A 167 25.53 22.61 -0.88
CA GLU A 167 26.66 23.12 -0.10
C GLU A 167 27.90 23.43 -0.95
N SER A 168 28.24 22.56 -1.90
CA SER A 168 29.44 22.70 -2.77
C SER A 168 29.30 23.74 -3.89
N SER A 169 28.10 24.27 -4.11
CA SER A 169 27.86 25.24 -5.19
C SER A 169 28.36 26.65 -4.81
N GLU A 170 29.25 27.19 -5.66
CA GLU A 170 30.13 28.36 -5.42
C GLU A 170 29.43 29.67 -5.02
N ASN A 171 28.21 29.92 -5.50
CA ASN A 171 27.47 31.15 -5.15
C ASN A 171 26.50 30.85 -4.01
N GLY A 172 26.63 31.50 -2.86
CA GLY A 172 25.71 31.31 -1.73
C GLY A 172 24.27 31.70 -2.05
N LEU A 173 23.30 31.12 -1.33
CA LEU A 173 21.93 31.64 -1.34
C LEU A 173 21.91 33.03 -0.69
N PRO A 174 21.03 33.96 -1.12
CA PRO A 174 20.76 35.18 -0.37
C PRO A 174 20.41 34.84 1.09
N PRO A 175 20.82 35.66 2.07
CA PRO A 175 20.69 35.33 3.49
C PRO A 175 19.23 35.06 3.90
N GLU A 176 18.28 35.83 3.36
CA GLU A 176 16.84 35.63 3.58
C GLU A 176 16.35 34.25 3.10
N MET A 177 16.83 33.77 1.94
CA MET A 177 16.45 32.46 1.40
C MET A 177 17.14 31.31 2.16
N ALA A 178 18.36 31.54 2.66
CA ALA A 178 19.09 30.56 3.46
C ALA A 178 18.40 30.30 4.81
N GLU A 179 17.86 31.33 5.45
CA GLU A 179 17.06 31.19 6.69
C GLU A 179 15.79 30.37 6.44
N ILE A 180 15.04 30.68 5.37
CA ILE A 180 13.83 29.94 4.99
C ILE A 180 14.16 28.47 4.66
N LEU A 181 15.27 28.23 3.94
CA LEU A 181 15.77 26.90 3.66
C LEU A 181 16.01 26.13 4.96
N GLN A 182 16.75 26.71 5.90
CA GLN A 182 17.13 26.05 7.14
C GLN A 182 15.92 25.75 8.03
N ALA A 183 14.95 26.67 8.11
CA ALA A 183 13.71 26.46 8.83
C ALA A 183 12.88 25.29 8.24
N ASN A 184 12.74 25.25 6.91
CA ASN A 184 12.01 24.19 6.22
C ASN A 184 12.72 22.84 6.29
N LEU A 185 14.05 22.80 6.16
CA LEU A 185 14.83 21.57 6.34
C LEU A 185 14.66 21.02 7.76
N GLY A 186 14.70 21.88 8.78
CA GLY A 186 14.48 21.46 10.16
C GLY A 186 13.07 20.91 10.43
N LEU A 187 12.05 21.32 9.67
CA LEU A 187 10.73 20.71 9.73
C LEU A 187 10.69 19.33 9.06
N LEU A 188 11.31 19.21 7.88
CA LEU A 188 11.39 17.95 7.14
C LEU A 188 12.20 16.89 7.91
N ASP A 189 13.29 17.30 8.56
CA ASP A 189 14.12 16.42 9.40
C ASP A 189 13.33 15.88 10.58
N ARG A 190 12.60 16.73 11.30
CA ARG A 190 11.70 16.30 12.37
C ARG A 190 10.64 15.31 11.89
N THR A 191 10.12 15.51 10.68
CA THR A 191 9.12 14.60 10.08
C THR A 191 9.73 13.23 9.80
N ILE A 192 10.96 13.20 9.26
CA ILE A 192 11.70 11.94 9.02
C ILE A 192 11.99 11.23 10.35
N ASP A 193 12.39 11.95 11.38
CA ASP A 193 12.70 11.35 12.69
C ASP A 193 11.47 10.73 13.35
N LEU A 194 10.31 11.41 13.30
CA LEU A 194 9.04 10.86 13.77
C LEU A 194 8.64 9.60 12.96
N ALA A 195 8.82 9.64 11.64
CA ALA A 195 8.54 8.49 10.79
C ALA A 195 9.48 7.31 11.08
N ARG A 196 10.77 7.56 11.34
CA ARG A 196 11.74 6.55 11.76
C ARG A 196 11.35 5.93 13.10
N GLN A 197 10.92 6.75 14.06
CA GLN A 197 10.43 6.26 15.34
C GLN A 197 9.24 5.31 15.16
N ALA A 198 8.25 5.69 14.33
CA ALA A 198 7.10 4.84 14.03
C ALA A 198 7.51 3.50 13.38
N VAL A 199 8.50 3.50 12.48
CA VAL A 199 9.04 2.27 11.88
C VAL A 199 9.81 1.43 12.90
N ASN A 200 10.54 2.04 13.83
CA ASN A 200 11.27 1.32 14.87
C ASN A 200 10.32 0.68 15.90
N GLU A 201 9.23 1.36 16.24
CA GLU A 201 8.18 0.83 17.12
C GLU A 201 7.42 -0.33 16.46
N GLN A 202 7.18 -0.26 15.15
CA GLN A 202 6.47 -1.29 14.39
C GLN A 202 7.18 -1.63 13.07
N PRO A 203 8.25 -2.46 13.11
CA PRO A 203 9.06 -2.76 11.92
C PRO A 203 8.32 -3.46 10.78
N ASP A 204 7.25 -4.18 11.12
CA ASP A 204 6.43 -4.92 10.15
C ASP A 204 5.23 -4.10 9.62
N ASN A 205 5.06 -2.86 10.06
CA ASN A 205 3.98 -1.98 9.61
C ASN A 205 4.33 -1.32 8.27
N LEU A 206 3.69 -1.80 7.19
CA LEU A 206 3.85 -1.26 5.84
C LEU A 206 3.50 0.23 5.75
N GLN A 207 2.46 0.67 6.45
CA GLN A 207 2.01 2.06 6.41
C GLN A 207 3.02 3.02 7.05
N ALA A 208 3.67 2.60 8.14
CA ALA A 208 4.74 3.38 8.76
C ALA A 208 5.94 3.54 7.81
N ARG A 209 6.30 2.48 7.08
CA ARG A 209 7.37 2.50 6.08
C ARG A 209 7.04 3.37 4.87
N GLU A 210 5.80 3.30 4.39
CA GLU A 210 5.32 4.17 3.30
C GLU A 210 5.38 5.65 3.71
N TYR A 211 4.94 5.96 4.92
CA TYR A 211 5.05 7.32 5.46
C TYR A 211 6.51 7.79 5.53
N LEU A 212 7.43 6.94 6.00
CA LEU A 212 8.87 7.25 6.03
C LEU A 212 9.42 7.56 4.62
N LEU A 213 9.07 6.76 3.61
CA LEU A 213 9.47 7.04 2.22
C LEU A 213 8.91 8.37 1.71
N SER A 214 7.65 8.68 2.04
CA SER A 214 7.03 9.96 1.65
C SER A 214 7.74 11.18 2.28
N ALA A 215 8.24 11.04 3.52
CA ALA A 215 9.01 12.08 4.19
C ALA A 215 10.37 12.31 3.51
N TYR A 216 11.08 11.23 3.16
CA TYR A 216 12.34 11.36 2.41
C TYR A 216 12.14 11.92 1.00
N SER A 217 11.12 11.48 0.26
CA SER A 217 10.85 11.99 -1.09
C SER A 217 10.49 13.48 -1.08
N SER A 218 9.73 13.93 -0.08
CA SER A 218 9.43 15.34 0.15
C SER A 218 10.70 16.16 0.39
N LYS A 219 11.63 15.66 1.22
CA LYS A 219 12.92 16.32 1.46
C LYS A 219 13.78 16.37 0.20
N ALA A 220 13.87 15.28 -0.54
CA ALA A 220 14.63 15.23 -1.80
C ALA A 220 14.06 16.20 -2.84
N SER A 221 12.73 16.24 -2.99
CA SER A 221 12.07 17.17 -3.91
C SER A 221 12.35 18.63 -3.53
N PHE A 222 12.25 18.97 -2.25
CA PHE A 222 12.54 20.31 -1.77
C PHE A 222 13.99 20.73 -2.04
N LEU A 223 14.95 19.85 -1.74
CA LEU A 223 16.37 20.11 -2.04
C LEU A 223 16.62 20.29 -3.54
N ASN A 224 15.99 19.47 -4.39
CA ASN A 224 16.12 19.60 -5.83
C ASN A 224 15.54 20.95 -6.33
N THR A 225 14.37 21.35 -5.85
CA THR A 225 13.79 22.66 -6.17
C THR A 225 14.70 23.80 -5.74
N MET A 226 15.31 23.73 -4.55
CA MET A 226 16.23 24.77 -4.06
C MET A 226 17.55 24.81 -4.86
N LEU A 227 18.01 23.67 -5.35
CA LEU A 227 19.15 23.61 -6.29
C LEU A 227 18.81 24.25 -7.63
N GLU A 228 17.63 23.99 -8.18
CA GLU A 228 17.15 24.57 -9.44
C GLU A 228 16.96 26.09 -9.32
N THR A 229 16.36 26.55 -8.22
CA THR A 229 16.18 27.99 -7.98
C THR A 229 17.54 28.68 -7.87
N LYS A 230 18.50 28.09 -7.15
CA LYS A 230 19.88 28.58 -7.06
C LYS A 230 20.55 28.69 -8.43
N LYS A 231 20.46 27.65 -9.27
CA LYS A 231 20.98 27.67 -10.64
C LYS A 231 20.35 28.79 -11.48
N SER A 232 19.04 28.99 -11.36
CA SER A 232 18.34 30.05 -12.09
C SER A 232 18.76 31.46 -11.67
N LEU A 233 19.01 31.68 -10.37
CA LEU A 233 19.52 32.95 -9.84
C LEU A 233 20.93 33.24 -10.37
N THR A 234 21.79 32.22 -10.43
CA THR A 234 23.14 32.38 -11.00
C THR A 234 23.12 32.72 -12.49
N ALA A 235 22.25 32.07 -13.28
CA ALA A 235 22.13 32.34 -14.72
C ALA A 235 21.63 33.78 -14.99
N LYS A 236 20.62 34.22 -14.24
CA LYS A 236 20.06 35.57 -14.38
C LYS A 236 20.99 36.69 -13.90
N GLY A 237 21.91 36.37 -12.98
CA GLY A 237 22.98 37.28 -12.55
C GLY A 237 24.06 37.48 -13.62
N LEU A 238 24.34 36.44 -14.43
CA LEU A 238 25.31 36.50 -15.52
C LEU A 238 24.79 37.26 -16.75
N GLU A 239 23.48 37.28 -17.02
CA GLU A 239 22.88 38.07 -18.11
C GLU A 239 22.83 39.59 -17.85
N LYS A 240 23.08 40.03 -16.60
CA LYS A 240 23.05 41.44 -16.20
C LYS A 240 24.41 42.14 -16.19
N LEU A 241 25.48 41.43 -16.55
CA LEU A 241 26.85 41.95 -16.72
C LEU A 241 27.19 42.05 -18.20
#